data_AF-A0A920K2P6-F1
#
_entry.id   AF-A0A920K2P6-F1
#
_cell.length_a   1.000
_cell.length_b   1.000
_cell.length_c   1.000
_cell.angle_alpha   90.00
_cell.angle_beta   90.00
_cell.angle_gamma   90.00
#
_symmetry.space_group_name_H-M   'P 1'
#
loop_
_entity.id
_entity.type
_entity.pdbx_description
1 polymer ?
#
loop_
_entity_poly.entity_id
_entity_poly.type
_entity_poly.pdbx_seq_one_letter_code
_entity_poly.pdbx_strand_id
1 'polypeptide(L)'
;MPRHRALTAAQTPGLAPGLAREGLTGGYIYHDGQMLSPERLCLSMIRSAVAGGSVAVNYARADAFARDETGLHAVTVRDMRSRRKTTLRAKPL
;
A
#
# COMPACT_ATOMS: atom_id res chain seq x y z
N MET A 1 -20.47 -0.31 6.09
CA MET A 1 -21.22 -0.26 4.81
C MET A 1 -22.37 -1.25 4.89
N PRO A 2 -23.48 -1.02 4.14
CA PRO A 2 -24.57 -2.00 4.04
C PRO A 2 -24.09 -3.35 3.52
N ARG A 3 -24.83 -4.43 3.82
CA ARG A 3 -24.57 -5.75 3.20
C ARG A 3 -24.83 -5.70 1.70
N HIS A 4 -24.24 -6.65 0.98
CA HIS A 4 -24.59 -6.87 -0.42
C HIS A 4 -26.09 -7.15 -0.56
N ARG A 5 -26.67 -6.80 -1.72
CA ARG A 5 -28.02 -7.24 -2.08
C ARG A 5 -28.10 -7.73 -3.51
N ALA A 6 -28.97 -8.70 -3.73
CA ALA A 6 -29.40 -9.11 -5.06
C ALA A 6 -30.36 -8.07 -5.66
N LEU A 7 -30.33 -7.97 -6.99
CA LEU A 7 -31.23 -7.20 -7.83
C LEU A 7 -31.93 -8.15 -8.80
N THR A 8 -33.19 -7.89 -9.07
CA THR A 8 -33.91 -8.59 -10.14
C THR A 8 -33.45 -8.09 -11.51
N ALA A 9 -33.69 -8.89 -12.56
CA ALA A 9 -33.41 -8.49 -13.94
C ALA A 9 -34.08 -7.15 -14.34
N ALA A 10 -35.23 -6.82 -13.74
CA ALA A 10 -35.92 -5.55 -13.98
C ALA A 10 -35.25 -4.34 -13.28
N GLN A 11 -34.61 -4.57 -12.12
CA GLN A 11 -33.94 -3.51 -11.35
C GLN A 11 -32.56 -3.16 -11.92
N THR A 12 -31.83 -4.14 -12.45
CA THR A 12 -30.43 -3.98 -12.88
C THR A 12 -30.23 -2.89 -13.95
N PRO A 13 -31.03 -2.81 -15.03
CA PRO A 13 -30.86 -1.79 -16.07
C PRO A 13 -31.06 -0.35 -15.57
N GLY A 14 -31.80 -0.15 -14.47
CA GLY A 14 -31.95 1.18 -13.86
C GLY A 14 -30.66 1.72 -13.24
N LEU A 15 -29.71 0.84 -12.89
CA LEU A 15 -28.41 1.21 -12.31
C LEU A 15 -27.26 1.11 -13.31
N ALA A 16 -27.39 0.27 -14.34
CA ALA A 16 -26.42 0.13 -15.42
C ALA A 16 -27.13 0.17 -16.79
N PRO A 17 -27.51 1.36 -17.30
CA PRO A 17 -28.34 1.49 -18.51
C PRO A 17 -27.72 0.91 -19.79
N GLY A 18 -26.38 0.83 -19.84
CA GLY A 18 -25.64 0.28 -20.98
C GLY A 18 -25.51 -1.25 -20.98
N LEU A 19 -26.07 -1.96 -20.00
CA LEU A 19 -25.98 -3.41 -19.90
C LEU A 19 -26.89 -4.10 -20.93
N ALA A 20 -26.39 -5.12 -21.62
CA ALA A 20 -27.19 -5.96 -22.51
C ALA A 20 -28.32 -6.65 -21.74
N ARG A 21 -29.54 -6.62 -22.29
CA ARG A 21 -30.74 -7.17 -21.64
C ARG A 21 -31.00 -8.64 -21.99
N GLU A 22 -30.53 -9.08 -23.15
CA GLU A 22 -30.69 -10.46 -23.58
C GLU A 22 -29.94 -11.40 -22.64
N GLY A 23 -30.65 -12.38 -22.07
CA GLY A 23 -30.09 -13.33 -21.11
C GLY A 23 -29.81 -12.78 -19.70
N LEU A 24 -30.17 -11.52 -19.39
CA LEU A 24 -29.95 -10.95 -18.06
C LEU A 24 -30.89 -11.56 -17.02
N THR A 25 -30.33 -12.21 -16.00
CA THR A 25 -31.11 -12.87 -14.92
C THR A 25 -31.23 -12.03 -13.64
N GLY A 26 -30.37 -11.03 -13.46
CA GLY A 26 -30.33 -10.20 -12.26
C GLY A 26 -29.01 -9.46 -12.10
N GLY A 27 -28.73 -8.99 -10.89
CA GLY A 27 -27.48 -8.33 -10.55
C GLY A 27 -27.19 -8.37 -9.06
N TYR A 28 -26.01 -7.91 -8.66
CA TYR A 28 -25.64 -7.74 -7.26
C TYR A 28 -25.02 -6.37 -7.03
N ILE A 29 -25.42 -5.72 -5.94
CA ILE A 29 -24.71 -4.56 -5.41
C ILE A 29 -23.84 -5.05 -4.27
N TYR A 30 -22.54 -4.79 -4.38
CA TYR A 30 -21.58 -4.92 -3.29
C TYR A 30 -20.79 -3.62 -3.20
N HIS A 31 -20.12 -3.41 -2.07
CA HIS A 31 -19.32 -2.23 -1.84
C HIS A 31 -17.85 -2.61 -1.80
N ASP A 32 -17.04 -1.87 -2.54
CA ASP A 32 -15.59 -2.00 -2.56
C ASP A 32 -14.93 -0.68 -2.15
N GLY A 33 -13.73 -0.77 -1.57
CA GLY A 33 -12.95 0.37 -1.11
C GLY A 33 -12.05 0.87 -2.22
N GLN A 34 -12.48 1.87 -2.99
CA GLN A 34 -11.62 2.47 -3.99
C GLN A 34 -10.56 3.37 -3.33
N MET A 35 -9.29 2.97 -3.44
CA MET A 35 -8.16 3.78 -2.99
C MET A 35 -7.74 4.74 -4.10
N LEU A 36 -8.23 5.98 -4.05
CA LEU A 36 -7.94 7.00 -5.06
C LEU A 36 -6.48 7.52 -5.03
N SER A 37 -5.74 7.24 -3.95
CA SER A 37 -4.36 7.69 -3.78
C SER A 37 -3.58 6.75 -2.86
N PRO A 38 -3.22 5.54 -3.33
CA PRO A 38 -2.47 4.58 -2.53
C PRO A 38 -1.11 5.12 -2.07
N GLU A 39 -0.50 6.03 -2.83
CA GLU A 39 0.75 6.71 -2.48
C GLU A 39 0.56 7.61 -1.26
N ARG A 40 -0.59 8.29 -1.14
CA ARG A 40 -0.92 9.11 0.04
C ARG A 40 -1.16 8.24 1.27
N LEU A 41 -1.75 7.06 1.11
CA LEU A 41 -1.86 6.10 2.21
C LEU A 41 -0.46 5.69 2.70
N CYS A 42 0.44 5.29 1.79
CA CYS A 42 1.82 4.96 2.13
C CYS A 42 2.52 6.12 2.86
N LEU A 43 2.42 7.35 2.32
CA LEU A 43 2.99 8.54 2.95
C LEU A 43 2.40 8.79 4.34
N SER A 44 1.10 8.57 4.53
CA SER A 44 0.45 8.74 5.85
C SER A 44 1.04 7.79 6.89
N MET A 45 1.32 6.54 6.52
CA MET A 45 1.97 5.56 7.41
C MET A 45 3.39 5.99 7.78
N ILE A 46 4.17 6.46 6.81
CA ILE A 46 5.52 7.01 7.06
C ILE A 46 5.44 8.20 8.02
N ARG A 47 4.50 9.13 7.79
CA ARG A 47 4.31 10.31 8.66
C ARG A 47 3.91 9.94 10.07
N SER A 48 3.01 8.96 10.24
CA SER A 48 2.62 8.45 11.56
C SER A 48 3.80 7.81 12.30
N ALA A 49 4.63 7.02 11.61
CA ALA A 49 5.84 6.43 12.20
C ALA A 49 6.84 7.51 12.65
N VAL A 50 7.04 8.55 11.82
CA VAL A 50 7.90 9.69 12.17
C VAL A 50 7.34 10.48 13.35
N ALA A 51 6.02 10.71 13.41
CA ALA A 51 5.38 11.33 14.57
C ALA A 51 5.54 10.49 15.85
N GLY A 52 5.66 9.17 15.71
CA GLY A 52 5.99 8.24 16.81
C GLY A 52 7.47 8.17 17.18
N GLY A 53 8.33 9.01 16.60
CA GLY A 53 9.78 9.07 16.91
C GLY A 53 10.68 8.28 15.98
N SER A 54 10.15 7.68 14.91
CA SER A 54 10.98 7.01 13.90
C SER A 54 11.68 8.00 12.98
N VAL A 55 12.81 7.59 12.39
CA VAL A 55 13.50 8.36 11.34
C VAL A 55 13.22 7.72 9.99
N ALA A 56 12.70 8.49 9.04
CA ALA A 56 12.49 8.06 7.65
C ALA A 56 13.42 8.83 6.71
N VAL A 57 14.14 8.11 5.85
CA VAL A 57 15.10 8.69 4.88
C VAL A 57 14.77 8.19 3.48
N ASN A 58 14.47 9.11 2.56
CA ASN A 58 14.22 8.78 1.15
C ASN A 58 15.53 8.82 0.34
N TYR A 59 15.48 8.33 -0.91
CA TYR A 59 16.65 8.22 -1.77
C TYR A 59 17.82 7.43 -1.15
N ALA A 60 17.53 6.54 -0.20
CA ALA A 60 18.48 5.68 0.48
C ALA A 60 18.34 4.26 -0.07
N ARG A 61 19.31 3.81 -0.88
CA ARG A 61 19.33 2.45 -1.43
C ARG A 61 20.09 1.51 -0.49
N ALA A 62 19.47 0.43 -0.05
CA ALA A 62 20.16 -0.66 0.64
C ALA A 62 20.97 -1.48 -0.39
N ASP A 63 22.30 -1.35 -0.35
CA ASP A 63 23.22 -2.00 -1.29
C ASP A 63 23.68 -3.38 -0.79
N ALA A 64 23.79 -3.59 0.53
CA ALA A 64 24.23 -4.87 1.11
C ALA A 64 23.72 -5.05 2.55
N PHE A 65 23.53 -6.32 2.93
CA PHE A 65 23.12 -6.75 4.27
C PHE A 65 24.19 -7.66 4.86
N ALA A 66 24.48 -7.50 6.15
CA ALA A 66 25.45 -8.31 6.88
C ALA A 66 25.05 -8.45 8.37
N ARG A 67 25.77 -9.30 9.09
CA ARG A 67 25.90 -9.20 10.54
C ARG A 67 27.28 -8.62 10.87
N ASP A 68 27.36 -7.76 11.87
CA ASP A 68 28.67 -7.31 12.37
C ASP A 68 29.27 -8.30 13.37
N GLU A 69 30.47 -8.02 13.83
CA GLU A 69 31.23 -8.86 14.78
C GLU A 69 30.51 -9.04 16.13
N THR A 70 29.55 -8.17 16.45
CA THR A 70 28.72 -8.23 17.66
C THR A 70 27.39 -8.94 17.44
N GLY A 71 27.13 -9.41 16.21
CA GLY A 71 25.91 -10.10 15.82
C GLY A 71 24.73 -9.18 15.44
N LEU A 72 24.92 -7.86 15.45
CA LEU A 72 23.90 -6.90 15.02
C LEU A 72 23.68 -6.96 13.51
N HIS A 73 22.47 -6.60 13.08
CA HIS A 73 22.20 -6.41 11.66
C HIS A 73 22.88 -5.14 11.16
N ALA A 74 23.65 -5.26 10.09
CA ALA A 74 24.28 -4.14 9.41
C ALA A 74 23.74 -4.01 7.98
N VAL A 75 23.46 -2.78 7.56
CA VAL A 75 23.03 -2.46 6.20
C VAL A 75 23.92 -1.38 5.63
N THR A 76 24.56 -1.66 4.49
CA THR A 76 25.26 -0.64 3.71
C THR A 76 24.22 0.11 2.88
N VAL A 77 24.09 1.41 3.13
CA VAL A 77 23.14 2.30 2.47
C VAL A 77 23.89 3.30 1.59
N ARG A 78 23.40 3.50 0.36
CA ARG A 78 23.86 4.55 -0.55
C ARG A 78 22.83 5.68 -0.63
N ASP A 79 23.28 6.90 -0.35
CA ASP A 79 22.55 8.11 -0.70
C ASP A 79 22.56 8.26 -2.22
N MET A 80 21.39 8.19 -2.86
CA MET A 80 21.26 8.24 -4.31
C MET A 80 21.41 9.65 -4.89
N ARG A 81 21.33 10.70 -4.05
CA ARG A 81 21.60 12.09 -4.45
C ARG A 81 23.09 12.39 -4.41
N SER A 82 23.75 12.06 -3.31
CA SER A 82 25.17 12.40 -3.11
C SER A 82 26.14 11.28 -3.53
N ARG A 83 25.63 10.07 -3.81
CA ARG A 83 26.40 8.83 -4.06
C ARG A 83 27.28 8.34 -2.92
N ARG A 84 27.22 8.97 -1.74
CA ARG A 84 27.96 8.54 -0.55
C ARG A 84 27.36 7.26 0.00
N LYS A 85 28.22 6.43 0.61
CA LYS A 85 27.81 5.21 1.31
C LYS A 85 28.03 5.38 2.80
N THR A 86 27.16 4.77 3.58
CA THR A 86 27.28 4.64 5.03
C THR A 86 26.75 3.29 5.47
N THR A 87 27.14 2.84 6.66
CA THR A 87 26.64 1.59 7.24
C THR A 87 25.80 1.90 8.46
N LEU A 88 24.55 1.45 8.45
CA LEU A 88 23.64 1.52 9.59
C LEU A 88 23.62 0.18 10.32
N ARG A 89 23.46 0.21 11.64
CA ARG A 89 23.42 -0.98 12.51
C ARG A 89 22.16 -0.99 13.35
N ALA A 90 21.57 -2.16 13.53
CA ALA A 90 20.35 -2.37 14.31
C ALA A 90 20.40 -3.69 15.08
N LYS A 91 19.75 -3.72 16.25
CA LYS A 91 19.54 -4.97 17.00
C LYS A 91 18.58 -5.88 16.22
N PRO A 92 18.73 -7.22 16.33
CA PRO A 92 17.68 -8.14 15.91
C PRO A 92 16.37 -7.81 16.62
N LEU A 93 15.26 -8.00 15.90
CA LEU A 93 13.90 -7.97 16.48
C LEU A 93 13.72 -9.13 17.46
#